data_AF-A0A2E0HT60-F1
#
_entry.id   AF-A0A2E0HT60-F1
#
_cell.length_a   1.000
_cell.length_b   1.000
_cell.length_c   1.000
_cell.angle_alpha   90.00
_cell.angle_beta   90.00
_cell.angle_gamma   90.00
#
_symmetry.space_group_name_H-M   'P 1'
#
loop_
_entity.id
_entity.type
_entity.pdbx_description
1 polymer ?
#
loop_
_entity_poly.entity_id
_entity_poly.type
_entity_poly.pdbx_seq_one_letter_code
_entity_poly.pdbx_strand_id
1 'polypeptide(L)'
;MKILDFDEIKNDFDKRIFENSRADLISKLSKYPSRYVGIFRSSTPRTKLIQNITQSHEIKFGDGFEILIRKLFEKFGFESLKLNRKLNNGDTISFDQLMKKENDLLFIEQKVRDDHDSTKKKRAI
;
A
#
# COMPACT_ATOMS: atom_id res chain seq x y z
N MET A 1 13.21 23.32 -13.04
CA MET A 1 12.49 22.17 -13.63
C MET A 1 11.58 21.59 -12.57
N LYS A 2 10.26 21.62 -12.74
CA LYS A 2 9.32 20.96 -11.83
C LYS A 2 9.32 19.46 -12.20
N ILE A 3 9.94 18.61 -11.38
CA ILE A 3 10.11 17.18 -11.69
C ILE A 3 8.76 16.47 -11.60
N LEU A 4 7.98 16.80 -10.57
CA LEU A 4 6.62 16.34 -10.35
C LEU A 4 5.71 17.53 -10.04
N ASP A 5 4.43 17.39 -10.38
CA ASP A 5 3.42 18.36 -10.01
C ASP A 5 2.75 17.99 -8.68
N PHE A 6 2.68 18.96 -7.76
CA PHE A 6 2.14 18.73 -6.43
C PHE A 6 0.66 18.38 -6.46
N ASP A 7 -0.14 19.07 -7.29
CA ASP A 7 -1.58 18.87 -7.35
C ASP A 7 -1.91 17.52 -7.97
N GLU A 8 -1.14 17.08 -8.97
CA GLU A 8 -1.23 15.72 -9.51
C GLU A 8 -0.99 14.66 -8.43
N ILE A 9 0.12 14.77 -7.68
CA ILE A 9 0.46 13.81 -6.62
C ILE A 9 -0.57 13.84 -5.49
N LYS A 10 -1.00 15.03 -5.07
CA LYS A 10 -2.05 15.20 -4.06
C LYS A 10 -3.33 14.48 -4.49
N ASN A 11 -3.74 14.64 -5.74
CA ASN A 11 -4.93 13.97 -6.27
C ASN A 11 -4.80 12.45 -6.29
N ASP A 12 -3.61 11.91 -6.61
CA ASP A 12 -3.36 10.47 -6.54
C ASP A 12 -3.49 9.94 -5.10
N PHE A 13 -2.92 10.67 -4.14
CA PHE A 13 -3.01 10.32 -2.71
C PHE A 13 -4.46 10.39 -2.24
N ASP A 14 -5.18 11.47 -2.55
CA ASP A 14 -6.56 11.65 -2.10
C ASP A 14 -7.47 10.54 -2.64
N LYS A 15 -7.34 10.19 -3.93
CA LYS A 15 -8.04 9.07 -4.54
C LYS A 15 -7.69 7.75 -3.87
N ARG A 16 -6.39 7.46 -3.70
CA ARG A 16 -5.93 6.19 -3.14
C ARG A 16 -6.40 6.00 -1.70
N ILE A 17 -6.33 7.03 -0.87
CA ILE A 17 -6.56 6.95 0.57
C ILE A 17 -8.05 7.04 0.90
N PHE A 18 -8.77 8.00 0.31
CA PHE A 18 -10.10 8.39 0.81
C PHE A 18 -11.28 7.87 -0.02
N GLU A 19 -11.15 7.74 -1.34
CA GLU A 19 -12.28 7.54 -2.26
C GLU A 19 -13.19 6.37 -1.86
N ASN A 20 -12.61 5.22 -1.54
CA ASN A 20 -13.35 4.00 -1.16
C ASN A 20 -13.41 3.74 0.35
N SER A 21 -12.87 4.63 1.18
CA SER A 21 -12.68 4.38 2.62
C SER A 21 -13.97 4.00 3.35
N ARG A 22 -15.08 4.70 3.06
CA ARG A 22 -16.38 4.44 3.68
C ARG A 22 -17.03 3.15 3.17
N ALA A 23 -16.97 2.92 1.86
CA ALA A 23 -17.51 1.71 1.24
C ALA A 23 -16.79 0.46 1.75
N ASP A 24 -15.46 0.51 1.85
CA ASP A 24 -14.62 -0.56 2.41
C ASP A 24 -15.00 -0.87 3.86
N LEU A 25 -15.25 0.16 4.68
CA LEU A 25 -15.66 0.00 6.07
C LEU A 25 -17.00 -0.74 6.18
N ILE A 26 -18.01 -0.29 5.43
CA ILE A 26 -19.35 -0.89 5.44
C ILE A 26 -19.28 -2.35 4.95
N SER A 27 -18.52 -2.61 3.89
CA SER A 27 -18.28 -3.96 3.38
C SER A 27 -17.63 -4.88 4.41
N LYS A 28 -16.58 -4.40 5.10
CA LYS A 28 -15.92 -5.16 6.18
C LYS A 28 -16.83 -5.37 7.40
N LEU A 29 -17.65 -4.38 7.75
CA LEU A 29 -18.63 -4.48 8.84
C LEU A 29 -19.70 -5.52 8.53
N SER A 30 -20.25 -5.50 7.31
CA SER A 30 -21.25 -6.48 6.85
C SER A 30 -20.68 -7.90 6.80
N LYS A 31 -19.44 -8.08 6.34
CA LYS A 31 -18.80 -9.41 6.25
C LYS A 31 -18.35 -9.95 7.61
N TYR A 32 -17.91 -9.09 8.52
CA TYR A 32 -17.29 -9.48 9.79
C TYR A 32 -17.81 -8.67 10.98
N PRO A 33 -19.12 -8.72 11.30
CA PRO A 33 -19.72 -7.89 12.35
C PRO A 33 -19.13 -8.16 13.74
N SER A 34 -18.79 -9.42 14.05
CA SER A 34 -18.11 -9.82 15.29
C SER A 34 -16.74 -9.15 15.48
N ARG A 35 -16.15 -8.60 14.40
CA ARG A 35 -14.92 -7.79 14.47
C ARG A 35 -15.17 -6.39 15.05
N TYR A 36 -16.41 -6.00 15.29
CA TYR A 36 -16.79 -4.69 15.80
C TYR A 36 -17.63 -4.80 17.07
N VAL A 37 -18.50 -5.81 17.16
CA VAL A 37 -19.37 -6.06 18.30
C VAL A 37 -19.02 -7.39 19.00
N GLY A 38 -18.97 -7.40 20.33
CA GLY A 38 -18.69 -8.60 21.13
C GLY A 38 -18.74 -8.35 22.64
N ILE A 39 -19.25 -9.32 23.39
CA ILE A 39 -19.57 -9.20 24.83
C ILE A 39 -18.31 -9.01 25.70
N PHE A 40 -17.19 -9.66 25.36
CA PHE A 40 -15.95 -9.63 26.16
C PHE A 40 -14.82 -8.82 25.50
N ARG A 41 -15.15 -7.81 24.71
CA ARG A 41 -14.11 -6.97 24.08
C ARG A 41 -13.62 -5.87 25.00
N SER A 42 -12.30 -5.73 25.07
CA SER A 42 -11.61 -4.65 25.77
C SER A 42 -11.78 -3.27 25.13
N SER A 43 -12.42 -3.17 23.96
CA SER A 43 -12.55 -1.92 23.19
C SER A 43 -13.96 -1.77 22.63
N THR A 44 -14.44 -0.52 22.60
CA THR A 44 -15.80 -0.20 22.14
C THR A 44 -15.95 -0.39 20.64
N PRO A 45 -17.17 -0.64 20.13
CA PRO A 45 -17.44 -0.68 18.69
C PRO A 45 -16.99 0.59 17.96
N ARG A 46 -17.20 1.76 18.57
CA ARG A 46 -16.75 3.06 18.03
C ARG A 46 -15.23 3.09 17.83
N THR A 47 -14.48 2.68 18.85
CA THR A 47 -13.01 2.60 18.77
C THR A 47 -12.57 1.67 17.64
N LYS A 48 -13.27 0.56 17.43
CA LYS A 48 -12.93 -0.41 16.37
C LYS A 48 -13.24 0.09 14.96
N LEU A 49 -14.31 0.84 14.78
CA LEU A 49 -14.60 1.51 13.51
C LEU A 49 -13.51 2.52 13.17
N ILE A 50 -13.12 3.37 14.14
CA ILE A 50 -12.04 4.35 13.96
C ILE A 50 -10.72 3.64 13.62
N GLN A 51 -10.35 2.62 14.40
CA GLN A 51 -9.13 1.82 14.15
C GLN A 51 -9.10 1.23 12.74
N ASN A 52 -10.23 0.73 12.22
CA ASN A 52 -10.28 0.18 10.87
C ASN A 52 -10.00 1.24 9.80
N ILE A 53 -10.61 2.42 9.95
CA ILE A 53 -10.41 3.55 9.04
C ILE A 53 -8.94 4.00 9.08
N THR A 54 -8.41 4.27 10.29
CA THR A 54 -7.06 4.82 10.43
C THR A 54 -6.00 3.85 9.94
N GLN A 55 -6.11 2.55 10.27
CA GLN A 55 -5.20 1.52 9.74
C GLN A 55 -5.31 1.40 8.21
N SER A 56 -6.53 1.48 7.67
CA SER A 56 -6.71 1.45 6.23
C SER A 56 -6.09 2.67 5.55
N HIS A 57 -6.15 3.86 6.17
CA HIS A 57 -5.52 5.06 5.65
C HIS A 57 -4.00 4.96 5.69
N GLU A 58 -3.43 4.46 6.79
CA GLU A 58 -1.98 4.24 6.91
C GLU A 58 -1.45 3.29 5.83
N ILE A 59 -2.12 2.17 5.59
CA ILE A 59 -1.75 1.22 4.53
C ILE A 59 -1.80 1.91 3.15
N LYS A 60 -2.93 2.56 2.84
CA LYS A 60 -3.14 3.23 1.54
C LYS A 60 -2.22 4.42 1.34
N PHE A 61 -1.76 5.04 2.42
CA PHE A 61 -0.76 6.10 2.38
C PHE A 61 0.61 5.56 1.98
N GLY A 62 0.99 4.37 2.46
CA GLY A 62 2.13 3.60 1.95
C GLY A 62 2.03 3.35 0.45
N ASP A 63 0.89 2.85 -0.03
CA ASP A 63 0.65 2.67 -1.46
C ASP A 63 0.78 3.99 -2.26
N GLY A 64 0.38 5.12 -1.66
CA GLY A 64 0.54 6.45 -2.26
C GLY A 64 2.02 6.82 -2.45
N PHE A 65 2.86 6.53 -1.45
CA PHE A 65 4.31 6.71 -1.57
C PHE A 65 4.93 5.84 -2.65
N GLU A 66 4.47 4.60 -2.81
CA GLU A 66 4.91 3.75 -3.92
C GLU A 66 4.60 4.37 -5.29
N ILE A 67 3.44 5.04 -5.45
CA ILE A 67 3.09 5.76 -6.67
C ILE A 67 4.01 6.96 -6.88
N LEU A 68 4.26 7.75 -5.83
CA LEU A 68 5.13 8.92 -5.88
C LEU A 68 6.56 8.55 -6.30
N ILE A 69 7.14 7.55 -5.63
CA ILE A 69 8.50 7.09 -5.91
C ILE A 69 8.57 6.55 -7.34
N ARG A 70 7.60 5.73 -7.78
CA ARG A 70 7.56 5.25 -9.16
C ARG A 70 7.57 6.39 -10.17
N LYS A 71 6.67 7.37 -10.02
CA LYS A 71 6.60 8.54 -10.90
C LYS A 71 7.92 9.33 -10.91
N LEU A 72 8.57 9.46 -9.75
CA LEU A 72 9.85 10.16 -9.63
C LEU A 72 10.92 9.46 -10.48
N PHE A 73 11.09 8.14 -10.33
CA PHE A 73 12.09 7.38 -11.07
C PHE A 73 11.80 7.34 -12.58
N GLU A 74 10.53 7.26 -12.99
CA GLU A 74 10.14 7.37 -14.39
C GLU A 74 10.59 8.70 -15.01
N LYS A 75 10.55 9.82 -14.27
CA LYS A 75 11.10 11.12 -14.73
C LYS A 75 12.62 11.11 -14.90
N PHE A 76 13.32 10.20 -14.23
CA PHE A 76 14.77 10.00 -14.39
C PHE A 76 15.14 8.93 -15.43
N GLY A 77 14.15 8.45 -16.20
CA GLY A 77 14.35 7.50 -17.30
C GLY A 77 14.40 6.04 -16.86
N PHE A 78 13.86 5.71 -15.69
CA PHE A 78 13.67 4.32 -15.29
C PHE A 78 12.35 3.77 -15.86
N GLU A 79 12.37 2.53 -16.29
CA GLU A 79 11.19 1.79 -16.73
C GLU A 79 10.67 0.91 -15.60
N SER A 80 9.40 1.10 -15.23
CA SER A 80 8.69 0.26 -14.27
C SER A 80 8.42 -1.14 -14.83
N LEU A 81 8.87 -2.17 -14.13
CA LEU A 81 8.67 -3.57 -14.50
C LEU A 81 7.55 -4.22 -13.67
N LYS A 82 7.12 -5.42 -14.09
CA LYS A 82 6.10 -6.19 -13.39
C LYS A 82 6.55 -6.58 -11.97
N LEU A 83 5.82 -6.08 -10.97
CA LEU A 83 6.08 -6.27 -9.54
C LEU A 83 5.93 -7.71 -9.05
N ASN A 84 5.15 -8.53 -9.74
CA ASN A 84 4.97 -9.95 -9.41
C ASN A 84 5.68 -10.84 -10.41
N ARG A 85 6.62 -11.66 -9.93
CA ARG A 85 7.40 -12.61 -10.74
C ARG A 85 7.17 -14.03 -10.23
N LYS A 86 6.80 -14.92 -11.14
CA LYS A 86 6.75 -16.35 -10.85
C LYS A 86 8.16 -16.93 -10.98
N LEU A 87 8.55 -17.69 -9.97
CA LEU A 87 9.78 -18.46 -9.94
C LEU A 87 9.57 -19.82 -10.59
N ASN A 88 10.68 -20.46 -10.97
CA ASN A 88 10.65 -21.78 -11.61
C ASN A 88 10.08 -22.87 -10.70
N ASN A 89 10.12 -22.68 -9.37
CA ASN A 89 9.53 -23.58 -8.38
C ASN A 89 8.02 -23.35 -8.15
N GLY A 90 7.39 -22.44 -8.89
CA GLY A 90 5.97 -22.08 -8.75
C GLY A 90 5.67 -20.99 -7.72
N ASP A 91 6.66 -20.60 -6.90
CA ASP A 91 6.49 -19.49 -5.95
C ASP A 91 6.34 -18.15 -6.69
N THR A 92 5.68 -17.18 -6.06
CA THR A 92 5.60 -15.80 -6.57
C THR A 92 6.34 -14.87 -5.63
N ILE A 93 7.30 -14.11 -6.18
CA ILE A 93 7.94 -12.99 -5.50
C ILE A 93 7.21 -11.71 -5.87
N SER A 94 6.97 -10.87 -4.88
CA SER A 94 6.40 -9.53 -5.03
C SER A 94 7.42 -8.48 -4.61
N PHE A 95 7.56 -7.43 -5.40
CA PHE A 95 8.42 -6.27 -5.17
C PHE A 95 7.56 -5.03 -4.96
N ASP A 96 7.92 -4.14 -4.03
CA ASP A 96 7.27 -2.83 -3.92
C ASP A 96 7.63 -1.96 -5.13
N GLN A 97 8.91 -1.99 -5.54
CA GLN A 97 9.36 -1.41 -6.81
C GLN A 97 10.34 -2.34 -7.51
N LEU A 98 10.14 -2.48 -8.82
CA LEU A 98 11.08 -3.15 -9.72
C LEU A 98 11.22 -2.28 -10.95
N MET A 99 12.42 -1.75 -11.18
CA MET A 99 12.68 -0.78 -12.24
C MET A 99 13.98 -1.09 -12.97
N LYS A 100 14.06 -0.72 -14.25
CA LYS A 100 15.26 -0.90 -15.06
C LYS A 100 15.69 0.43 -15.68
N LYS A 101 17.00 0.66 -15.77
CA LYS A 101 17.57 1.72 -16.59
C LYS A 101 18.82 1.18 -17.27
N GLU A 102 18.85 1.22 -18.60
CA GLU A 102 19.95 0.66 -19.40
C GLU A 102 20.22 -0.82 -19.06
N ASN A 103 21.34 -1.14 -18.42
CA ASN A 103 21.69 -2.49 -17.97
C ASN A 103 21.50 -2.70 -16.46
N ASP A 104 21.10 -1.66 -15.73
CA ASP A 104 20.93 -1.71 -14.29
C ASP A 104 19.49 -2.06 -13.92
N LEU A 105 19.36 -2.94 -12.94
CA LEU A 105 18.09 -3.36 -12.36
C LEU A 105 18.03 -2.85 -10.91
N LEU A 106 17.03 -2.04 -10.62
CA LEU A 106 16.80 -1.43 -9.32
C LEU A 106 15.59 -2.08 -8.65
N PHE A 107 15.80 -2.52 -7.42
CA PHE A 107 14.79 -3.06 -6.53
C PHE A 107 14.71 -2.16 -5.31
N ILE A 108 13.51 -1.79 -4.90
CA ILE A 108 13.30 -0.97 -3.70
C ILE A 108 12.19 -1.62 -2.87
N GLU A 109 12.52 -1.99 -1.64
CA GLU A 109 11.53 -2.29 -0.59
C GLU A 109 11.22 -0.98 0.15
N GLN A 110 9.94 -0.68 0.35
CA GLN A 110 9.49 0.55 1.00
C GLN A 110 8.83 0.25 2.33
N LYS A 111 9.17 1.08 3.33
CA LYS A 111 8.53 1.07 4.65
C LYS A 111 8.27 2.51 5.06
N VAL A 112 6.99 2.85 5.22
CA VAL A 112 6.59 4.13 5.81
C VAL A 112 6.81 4.13 7.33
N ARG A 113 6.81 2.95 7.95
CA ARG A 113 7.06 2.73 9.38
C ARG A 113 7.75 1.40 9.60
N ASP A 114 8.60 1.34 10.62
CA ASP A 114 9.44 0.17 10.98
C ASP A 114 8.69 -0.89 11.84
N ASP A 115 7.35 -0.88 11.83
CA ASP A 115 6.57 -1.76 12.69
C ASP A 115 6.44 -3.18 12.10
N HIS A 116 6.43 -4.15 13.02
CA HIS A 116 6.43 -5.60 12.81
C HIS A 116 5.14 -6.12 12.11
N ASP A 117 5.01 -5.86 10.81
CA ASP A 117 3.87 -6.32 10.00
C ASP A 117 3.93 -7.84 9.79
N SER A 118 2.86 -8.54 10.21
CA SER A 118 2.69 -9.99 10.17
C SER A 118 2.18 -10.51 8.82
N THR A 119 1.97 -9.63 7.83
CA THR A 119 1.66 -10.04 6.45
C THR A 119 2.89 -10.14 5.56
N LYS A 120 3.95 -10.81 6.04
CA LYS A 120 5.09 -11.16 5.18
C LYS A 120 4.74 -12.34 4.28
N LYS A 121 4.12 -12.07 3.13
CA LYS A 121 4.32 -12.93 1.94
C LYS A 121 5.82 -12.91 1.60
N LYS A 122 6.37 -13.99 1.01
CA LYS A 122 7.76 -14.02 0.55
C LYS A 122 8.03 -12.84 -0.38
N ARG A 123 8.68 -11.80 0.15
CA ARG A 123 9.20 -10.66 -0.61
C ARG A 123 10.65 -10.96 -0.95
N ALA A 124 11.14 -10.43 -2.06
CA ALA A 124 12.57 -10.46 -2.30
C ALA A 124 13.25 -9.64 -1.21
N ILE A 125 14.10 -10.29 -0.43
CA ILE A 125 15.05 -9.66 0.49
C ILE A 125 16.40 -9.71 -0.23
#